data_AF-A0A2R7LVS4-F1
#
_entry.id   AF-A0A2R7LVS4-F1
#
_cell.length_a   1.000
_cell.length_b   1.000
_cell.length_c   1.000
_cell.angle_alpha   90.00
_cell.angle_beta   90.00
_cell.angle_gamma   90.00
#
_symmetry.space_group_name_H-M   'P 1'
#
loop_
_entity.id
_entity.type
_entity.pdbx_description
1 polymer ?
#
loop_
_entity_poly.entity_id
_entity_poly.type
_entity_poly.pdbx_seq_one_letter_code
_entity_poly.pdbx_strand_id
1 'polypeptide(L)'
;MGESFGLMTEEPRQGGLGPTSTGEWSSTGPYEHPAAGWGAAMTVGKVLLEQRQPVAGTKAMFTMNQPKSGFDCPGCAWPDDKGVTLDICENGIKHVTWEMTHKRVGKEFFAAHSVTELSQWNDFDLEDAGRLVGPMAYDAATDHYVPISWNDAFRTIARHITALDSPDQAAFYTSGRLSNEASFLYQLFARELGTNNLPDCSNMCHEGSGRGLTASLATGKGTADLEDWEACDALFVLG
;
A
#
# COMPACT_ATOMS: atom_id res chain seq x y z
N MET A 1 -15.24 12.02 31.32
CA MET A 1 -14.81 11.50 30.02
C MET A 1 -13.34 11.21 30.16
N GLY A 2 -13.02 9.92 30.27
CA GLY A 2 -11.70 9.45 30.70
C GLY A 2 -10.62 9.68 29.65
N GLU A 3 -9.39 9.59 30.13
CA GLU A 3 -8.14 9.56 29.38
C GLU A 3 -8.34 8.82 28.06
N SER A 4 -8.39 9.59 26.98
CA SER A 4 -8.38 9.04 25.64
C SER A 4 -7.04 8.33 25.46
N PHE A 5 -7.08 7.01 25.25
CA PHE A 5 -6.04 6.07 24.83
C PHE A 5 -4.74 6.65 24.20
N GLY A 6 -4.01 7.53 24.88
CA GLY A 6 -2.71 8.06 24.48
C GLY A 6 -2.61 8.82 23.15
N LEU A 7 -3.71 9.25 22.50
CA LEU A 7 -3.62 9.65 21.09
C LEU A 7 -3.80 11.14 20.76
N MET A 8 -4.26 12.02 21.65
CA MET A 8 -4.30 13.47 21.35
C MET A 8 -4.15 14.32 22.62
N THR A 9 -3.21 15.28 22.60
CA THR A 9 -3.00 16.23 23.69
C THR A 9 -4.12 17.28 23.75
N GLU A 10 -4.46 17.81 24.94
CA GLU A 10 -5.49 18.85 25.07
C GLU A 10 -5.04 20.23 24.54
N GLU A 11 -3.74 20.45 24.39
CA GLU A 11 -3.20 21.67 23.82
C GLU A 11 -2.90 21.52 22.32
N PRO A 12 -3.53 22.34 21.45
CA PRO A 12 -3.16 22.44 20.03
C PRO A 12 -1.73 22.98 19.89
N ARG A 13 -0.87 22.32 19.11
CA ARG A 13 0.53 22.74 18.91
C ARG A 13 0.91 22.63 17.44
N GLN A 14 1.56 23.66 16.89
CA GLN A 14 1.97 23.72 15.47
C GLN A 14 0.82 23.41 14.47
N GLY A 15 -0.37 23.94 14.73
CA GLY A 15 -1.53 23.75 13.84
C GLY A 15 -2.22 22.38 13.94
N GLY A 16 -1.83 21.51 14.89
CA GLY A 16 -2.47 20.20 15.08
C GLY A 16 -2.19 19.52 16.43
N LEU A 17 -2.54 18.23 16.54
CA LEU A 17 -2.36 17.39 17.74
C LEU A 17 -1.41 16.20 17.49
N GLY A 18 -0.57 16.30 16.46
CA GLY A 18 0.38 15.26 16.07
C GLY A 18 1.65 15.20 16.95
N PRO A 19 2.45 14.13 16.84
CA PRO A 19 3.70 13.97 17.60
C PRO A 19 4.71 15.08 17.27
N THR A 20 5.51 15.47 18.27
CA THR A 20 6.53 16.53 18.11
C THR A 20 7.60 16.09 17.11
N SER A 21 7.70 16.76 15.96
CA SER A 21 8.82 16.57 15.05
C SER A 21 10.04 17.30 15.60
N THR A 22 11.04 16.55 16.05
CA THR A 22 12.34 17.11 16.51
C THR A 22 13.37 17.21 15.38
N GLY A 23 13.06 16.66 14.21
CA GLY A 23 13.91 16.72 13.02
C GLY A 23 13.82 18.07 12.31
N GLU A 24 14.85 18.39 11.53
CA GLU A 24 14.76 19.49 10.58
C GLU A 24 13.67 19.22 9.55
N TRP A 25 13.02 20.27 9.07
CA TRP A 25 12.08 20.16 7.97
C TRP A 25 12.78 19.55 6.76
N SER A 26 12.14 18.55 6.13
CA SER A 26 12.65 17.95 4.90
C SER A 26 12.75 18.96 3.75
N SER A 27 12.00 20.06 3.84
CA SER A 27 12.13 21.24 2.99
C SER A 27 12.77 22.39 3.77
N THR A 28 14.00 22.75 3.42
CA THR A 28 14.80 23.79 4.08
C THR A 28 14.87 25.09 3.26
N GLY A 29 14.14 25.20 2.16
CA GLY A 29 14.16 26.37 1.28
C GLY A 29 13.05 26.39 0.21
N PRO A 30 13.04 27.42 -0.66
CA PRO A 30 12.11 27.50 -1.77
C PRO A 30 12.26 26.28 -2.70
N TYR A 31 11.14 25.69 -3.10
CA TYR A 31 11.13 24.59 -4.07
C TYR A 31 11.29 25.17 -5.48
N GLU A 32 12.53 25.18 -5.99
CA GLU A 32 12.88 25.82 -7.27
C GLU A 32 12.85 24.87 -8.48
N HIS A 33 12.65 23.58 -8.25
CA HIS A 33 12.60 22.59 -9.32
C HIS A 33 11.16 22.10 -9.53
N PRO A 34 10.80 21.58 -10.71
CA PRO A 34 9.47 21.04 -10.94
C PRO A 34 9.25 19.75 -10.11
N ALA A 35 8.00 19.51 -9.69
CA ALA A 35 7.61 18.32 -8.92
C ALA A 35 7.70 17.01 -9.73
N ALA A 36 7.68 17.12 -11.05
CA ALA A 36 7.84 16.02 -11.99
C ALA A 36 8.79 16.43 -13.14
N GLY A 37 9.29 15.47 -13.91
CA GLY A 37 10.16 15.72 -15.06
C GLY A 37 11.53 15.05 -14.92
N TRP A 38 12.62 15.78 -15.20
CA TRP A 38 13.95 15.18 -15.29
C TRP A 38 14.46 14.58 -13.96
N GLY A 39 14.12 15.19 -12.81
CA GLY A 39 14.46 14.63 -11.49
C GLY A 39 13.79 13.28 -11.24
N ALA A 40 12.51 13.16 -11.60
CA ALA A 40 11.76 11.92 -11.54
C ALA A 40 12.35 10.86 -12.49
N ALA A 41 12.68 11.24 -13.72
CA ALA A 41 13.29 10.33 -14.70
C ALA A 41 14.66 9.79 -14.24
N MET A 42 15.51 10.64 -13.65
CA MET A 42 16.79 10.22 -13.08
C MET A 42 16.60 9.26 -11.90
N THR A 43 15.63 9.53 -11.04
CA THR A 43 15.31 8.67 -9.89
C THR A 43 14.79 7.30 -10.33
N VAL A 44 13.90 7.27 -11.32
CA VAL A 44 13.46 6.03 -11.98
C VAL A 44 14.65 5.25 -12.54
N GLY A 45 15.54 5.91 -13.28
CA GLY A 45 16.73 5.28 -13.85
C GLY A 45 17.63 4.64 -12.78
N LYS A 46 17.82 5.32 -11.65
CA LYS A 46 18.56 4.79 -10.50
C LYS A 46 17.91 3.53 -9.94
N VAL A 47 16.60 3.54 -9.70
CA VAL A 47 15.86 2.39 -9.16
C VAL A 47 15.91 1.18 -10.09
N LEU A 48 15.76 1.38 -11.41
CA LEU A 48 15.88 0.29 -12.39
C LEU A 48 17.26 -0.37 -12.36
N LEU A 49 18.31 0.42 -12.17
CA LEU A 49 19.68 -0.08 -12.07
C LEU A 49 19.91 -0.83 -10.75
N GLU A 50 19.48 -0.25 -9.63
CA GLU A 50 19.60 -0.86 -8.28
C GLU A 50 18.89 -2.22 -8.21
N GLN A 51 17.68 -2.30 -8.78
CA GLN A 51 16.89 -3.54 -8.83
C GLN A 51 17.29 -4.47 -10.00
N ARG A 52 18.29 -4.10 -10.80
CA ARG A 52 18.79 -4.86 -11.96
C ARG A 52 17.71 -5.18 -13.01
N GLN A 53 16.78 -4.24 -13.24
CA GLN A 53 15.68 -4.34 -14.20
C GLN A 53 15.75 -3.33 -15.38
N PRO A 54 16.91 -3.06 -16.01
CA PRO A 54 17.00 -2.02 -17.04
C PRO A 54 16.20 -2.34 -18.32
N VAL A 55 15.96 -3.63 -18.61
CA VAL A 55 15.21 -4.05 -19.81
C VAL A 55 13.74 -4.27 -19.48
N ALA A 56 13.46 -5.16 -18.53
CA ALA A 56 12.10 -5.58 -18.26
C ALA A 56 11.30 -4.48 -17.54
N GLY A 57 11.92 -3.73 -16.61
CA GLY A 57 11.28 -2.57 -15.97
C GLY A 57 11.00 -1.44 -16.97
N THR A 58 11.94 -1.16 -17.89
CA THR A 58 11.72 -0.19 -18.97
C THR A 58 10.60 -0.62 -19.91
N LYS A 59 10.55 -1.91 -20.29
CA LYS A 59 9.46 -2.45 -21.10
C LYS A 59 8.11 -2.31 -20.39
N ALA A 60 8.06 -2.51 -19.07
CA ALA A 60 6.84 -2.40 -18.30
C ALA A 60 6.22 -1.00 -18.38
N MET A 61 7.03 0.06 -18.50
CA MET A 61 6.55 1.45 -18.67
C MET A 61 5.67 1.64 -19.91
N PHE A 62 5.91 0.86 -20.97
CA PHE A 62 5.13 0.94 -22.21
C PHE A 62 3.85 0.10 -22.18
N THR A 63 3.58 -0.59 -21.07
CA THR A 63 2.39 -1.43 -20.86
C THR A 63 1.60 -1.05 -19.60
N MET A 64 2.24 -0.44 -18.61
CA MET A 64 1.59 0.00 -17.38
C MET A 64 0.93 1.35 -17.60
N ASN A 65 -0.30 1.53 -17.10
CA ASN A 65 -1.09 2.78 -17.18
C ASN A 65 -1.18 3.33 -18.62
N GLN A 66 -1.39 2.47 -19.62
CA GLN A 66 -1.54 2.89 -21.01
C GLN A 66 -2.98 2.70 -21.48
N PRO A 67 -3.66 3.76 -21.97
CA PRO A 67 -5.12 3.80 -22.12
C PRO A 67 -5.71 2.85 -23.17
N LYS A 68 -4.89 2.29 -24.07
CA LYS A 68 -5.36 1.39 -25.16
C LYS A 68 -5.11 -0.09 -24.88
N SER A 69 -4.03 -0.42 -24.18
CA SER A 69 -3.62 -1.80 -23.92
C SER A 69 -2.59 -1.81 -22.79
N GLY A 70 -2.86 -2.55 -21.72
CA GLY A 70 -2.00 -2.51 -20.56
C GLY A 70 -2.63 -3.09 -19.31
N PHE A 71 -2.08 -2.71 -18.17
CA PHE A 71 -2.64 -2.95 -16.84
C PHE A 71 -2.46 -1.71 -15.98
N ASP A 72 -3.38 -1.52 -15.04
CA ASP A 72 -3.29 -0.44 -14.05
C ASP A 72 -2.27 -0.81 -12.99
N CYS A 73 -1.35 0.10 -12.70
CA CYS A 73 -0.37 -0.09 -11.66
C CYS A 73 -1.08 -0.25 -10.29
N PRO A 74 -0.86 -1.37 -9.57
CA PRO A 74 -1.53 -1.62 -8.29
C PRO A 74 -1.01 -0.73 -7.15
N GLY A 75 -0.01 0.12 -7.39
CA GLY A 75 0.63 0.93 -6.36
C GLY A 75 -0.26 2.00 -5.73
N CYS A 76 -0.87 2.88 -6.55
CA CYS A 76 -1.49 4.12 -6.07
C CYS A 76 -2.81 4.49 -6.76
N ALA A 77 -3.37 3.62 -7.62
CA ALA A 77 -4.58 3.90 -8.39
C ALA A 77 -4.53 5.23 -9.17
N TRP A 78 -3.42 5.45 -9.89
CA TRP A 78 -3.24 6.64 -10.73
C TRP A 78 -4.30 6.64 -11.85
N PRO A 79 -5.04 7.74 -12.05
CA PRO A 79 -6.02 7.83 -13.13
C PRO A 79 -5.32 7.93 -14.49
N ASP A 80 -5.82 7.19 -15.48
CA ASP A 80 -5.29 7.24 -16.85
C ASP A 80 -5.76 8.51 -17.57
N ASP A 81 -4.81 9.34 -18.04
CA ASP A 81 -5.11 10.46 -18.93
C ASP A 81 -5.22 9.99 -20.39
N LYS A 82 -6.38 10.25 -21.02
CA LYS A 82 -6.66 9.86 -22.41
C LYS A 82 -6.03 10.79 -23.45
N GLY A 83 -5.55 11.96 -23.04
CA GLY A 83 -4.95 12.98 -23.90
C GLY A 83 -3.45 12.79 -24.17
N VAL A 84 -2.76 11.97 -23.36
CA VAL A 84 -1.30 11.77 -23.46
C VAL A 84 -0.93 10.46 -24.16
N THR A 85 0.16 10.49 -24.92
CA THR A 85 0.66 9.30 -25.65
C THR A 85 1.48 8.36 -24.76
N LEU A 86 1.95 8.85 -23.61
CA LEU A 86 2.75 8.11 -22.66
C LEU A 86 2.48 8.65 -21.25
N ASP A 87 1.56 8.01 -20.54
CA ASP A 87 1.30 8.32 -19.13
C ASP A 87 2.29 7.56 -18.24
N ILE A 88 3.21 8.28 -17.61
CA ILE A 88 4.26 7.70 -16.77
C ILE A 88 4.19 8.29 -15.36
N CYS A 89 3.86 7.43 -14.40
CA CYS A 89 3.97 7.72 -12.99
C CYS A 89 5.29 7.17 -12.42
N GLU A 90 6.12 8.05 -11.84
CA GLU A 90 7.38 7.67 -11.17
C GLU A 90 7.15 6.58 -10.12
N ASN A 91 6.15 6.75 -9.26
CA ASN A 91 5.83 5.79 -8.20
C ASN A 91 5.34 4.45 -8.77
N GLY A 92 4.59 4.50 -9.87
CA GLY A 92 4.16 3.27 -10.55
C GLY A 92 5.35 2.47 -11.09
N ILE A 93 6.32 3.16 -11.71
CA ILE A 93 7.52 2.49 -12.22
C ILE A 93 8.33 1.87 -11.08
N LYS A 94 8.53 2.62 -9.99
CA LYS A 94 9.20 2.07 -8.80
C LYS A 94 8.48 0.80 -8.35
N HIS A 95 7.17 0.88 -8.12
CA HIS A 95 6.37 -0.26 -7.65
C HIS A 95 6.53 -1.50 -8.54
N VAL A 96 6.34 -1.36 -9.86
CA VAL A 96 6.49 -2.50 -10.78
C VAL A 96 7.92 -3.02 -10.81
N THR A 97 8.91 -2.15 -10.68
CA THR A 97 10.32 -2.57 -10.60
C THR A 97 10.60 -3.41 -9.35
N TRP A 98 10.02 -3.04 -8.21
CA TRP A 98 10.09 -3.80 -6.95
C TRP A 98 9.41 -5.16 -7.08
N GLU A 99 8.22 -5.23 -7.68
CA GLU A 99 7.52 -6.49 -7.97
C GLU A 99 8.33 -7.44 -8.89
N MET A 100 9.11 -6.85 -9.80
CA MET A 100 9.95 -7.58 -10.75
C MET A 100 11.34 -7.95 -10.21
N THR A 101 11.64 -7.66 -8.94
CA THR A 101 12.95 -7.98 -8.35
C THR A 101 13.35 -9.43 -8.59
N HIS A 102 14.64 -9.69 -8.71
CA HIS A 102 15.20 -11.06 -8.77
C HIS A 102 15.54 -11.62 -7.39
N LYS A 103 15.53 -10.80 -6.35
CA LYS A 103 15.79 -11.22 -4.98
C LYS A 103 14.67 -12.13 -4.48
N ARG A 104 15.03 -13.19 -3.77
CA ARG A 104 14.10 -14.20 -3.29
C ARG A 104 14.42 -14.50 -1.84
N VAL A 105 13.40 -14.43 -1.00
CA VAL A 105 13.46 -14.77 0.42
C VAL A 105 12.89 -16.17 0.59
N GLY A 106 13.80 -17.13 0.77
CA GLY A 106 13.49 -18.56 0.94
C GLY A 106 13.78 -19.07 2.35
N LYS A 107 13.71 -20.39 2.52
CA LYS A 107 13.94 -21.07 3.81
C LYS A 107 15.32 -20.76 4.41
N GLU A 108 16.33 -20.53 3.57
CA GLU A 108 17.70 -20.23 4.00
C GLU A 108 17.78 -18.88 4.71
N PHE A 109 17.03 -17.87 4.23
CA PHE A 109 16.96 -16.55 4.86
C PHE A 109 16.33 -16.65 6.25
N PHE A 110 15.19 -17.33 6.35
CA PHE A 110 14.49 -17.50 7.63
C PHE A 110 15.13 -18.51 8.57
N ALA A 111 16.11 -19.30 8.11
CA ALA A 111 16.97 -20.10 8.99
C ALA A 111 18.16 -19.29 9.53
N ALA A 112 18.53 -18.20 8.84
CA ALA A 112 19.65 -17.34 9.22
C ALA A 112 19.23 -16.17 10.13
N HIS A 113 17.98 -15.72 10.01
CA HIS A 113 17.45 -14.57 10.74
C HIS A 113 16.27 -14.96 11.62
N SER A 114 16.34 -14.63 12.91
CA SER A 114 15.25 -14.83 13.85
C SER A 114 14.17 -13.76 13.67
N VAL A 115 12.93 -14.02 14.11
CA VAL A 115 11.85 -13.03 14.03
C VAL A 115 12.15 -11.83 14.93
N THR A 116 12.75 -12.06 16.11
CA THR A 116 13.22 -10.97 16.97
C THR A 116 14.24 -10.08 16.26
N GLU A 117 15.19 -10.65 15.52
CA GLU A 117 16.15 -9.86 14.74
C GLU A 117 15.46 -9.03 13.65
N LEU A 118 14.62 -9.69 12.83
CA LEU A 118 13.89 -9.03 11.73
C LEU A 118 12.97 -7.91 12.23
N SER A 119 12.44 -8.01 13.46
CA SER A 119 11.62 -6.95 14.07
C SER A 119 12.37 -5.63 14.32
N GLN A 120 13.71 -5.67 14.30
CA GLN A 120 14.56 -4.48 14.48
C GLN A 120 14.99 -3.87 13.13
N TRP A 121 14.71 -4.53 12.01
CA TRP A 121 15.01 -4.00 10.69
C TRP A 121 13.96 -2.94 10.34
N ASN A 122 14.36 -1.96 9.52
CA ASN A 122 13.40 -1.00 8.98
C ASN A 122 12.65 -1.61 7.78
N ASP A 123 11.51 -0.99 7.43
CA ASP A 123 10.64 -1.47 6.35
C ASP A 123 11.35 -1.59 5.00
N PHE A 124 12.32 -0.70 4.72
CA PHE A 124 13.08 -0.74 3.47
C PHE A 124 13.97 -1.98 3.41
N ASP A 125 14.72 -2.28 4.47
CA ASP A 125 15.63 -3.44 4.51
C ASP A 125 14.84 -4.76 4.46
N LEU A 126 13.66 -4.81 5.07
CA LEU A 126 12.75 -5.96 4.99
C LEU A 126 12.24 -6.20 3.56
N GLU A 127 11.78 -5.14 2.87
CA GLU A 127 11.33 -5.24 1.48
C GLU A 127 12.49 -5.57 0.53
N ASP A 128 13.66 -4.95 0.74
CA ASP A 128 14.84 -5.13 -0.11
C ASP A 128 15.52 -6.50 0.06
N ALA A 129 15.17 -7.27 1.09
CA ALA A 129 15.54 -8.68 1.21
C ALA A 129 14.97 -9.52 0.04
N GLY A 130 13.81 -9.12 -0.50
CA GLY A 130 13.21 -9.65 -1.71
C GLY A 130 11.93 -10.47 -1.52
N ARG A 131 11.44 -11.05 -2.61
CA ARG A 131 10.11 -11.66 -2.66
C ARG A 131 10.07 -13.02 -1.96
N LEU A 132 9.07 -13.22 -1.08
CA LEU A 132 8.76 -14.51 -0.46
C LEU A 132 8.40 -15.56 -1.53
N VAL A 133 8.98 -16.76 -1.43
CA VAL A 133 8.80 -17.83 -2.44
C VAL A 133 7.91 -18.99 -2.00
N GLY A 134 7.47 -19.02 -0.74
CA GLY A 134 6.65 -20.10 -0.22
C GLY A 134 6.05 -19.74 1.14
N PRO A 135 5.06 -20.53 1.59
CA PRO A 135 4.43 -20.31 2.89
C PRO A 135 5.38 -20.72 4.01
N MET A 136 5.37 -19.90 5.07
CA MET A 136 6.17 -20.11 6.28
C MET A 136 5.24 -20.12 7.49
N ALA A 137 5.59 -20.87 8.53
CA ALA A 137 4.94 -20.84 9.83
C ALA A 137 5.93 -20.35 10.89
N TYR A 138 5.47 -19.51 11.81
CA TYR A 138 6.32 -19.11 12.93
C TYR A 138 6.42 -20.24 13.96
N ASP A 139 7.65 -20.56 14.37
CA ASP A 139 7.94 -21.46 15.48
C ASP A 139 8.47 -20.67 16.68
N ALA A 140 7.62 -20.50 17.69
CA ALA A 140 7.95 -19.75 18.89
C ALA A 140 9.03 -20.40 19.76
N ALA A 141 9.25 -21.73 19.63
CA ALA A 141 10.29 -22.41 20.40
C ALA A 141 11.69 -22.07 19.87
N THR A 142 11.79 -21.80 18.57
CA THR A 142 13.04 -21.47 17.91
C THR A 142 13.18 -19.99 17.57
N ASP A 143 12.12 -19.18 17.65
CA ASP A 143 12.07 -17.78 17.19
C ASP A 143 12.34 -17.63 15.68
N HIS A 144 11.95 -18.60 14.86
CA HIS A 144 12.18 -18.58 13.41
C HIS A 144 10.92 -18.91 12.62
N TYR A 145 10.88 -18.44 11.38
CA TYR A 145 9.91 -18.90 10.39
C TYR A 145 10.40 -20.19 9.73
N VAL A 146 9.60 -21.25 9.80
CA VAL A 146 9.90 -22.55 9.20
C VAL A 146 9.04 -22.77 7.94
N PRO A 147 9.61 -23.36 6.87
CA PRO A 147 8.86 -23.60 5.65
C PRO A 147 7.78 -24.66 5.86
N ILE A 148 6.59 -24.41 5.32
CA ILE A 148 5.47 -25.36 5.33
C ILE A 148 4.96 -25.58 3.89
N SER A 149 4.11 -26.58 3.68
CA SER A 149 3.43 -26.73 2.39
C SER A 149 2.22 -25.81 2.30
N TRP A 150 1.78 -25.46 1.08
CA TRP A 150 0.50 -24.77 0.87
C TRP A 150 -0.68 -25.51 1.50
N ASN A 151 -0.69 -26.84 1.45
CA ASN A 151 -1.72 -27.64 2.07
C ASN A 151 -1.72 -27.48 3.61
N ASP A 152 -0.56 -27.43 4.24
CA ASP A 152 -0.45 -27.22 5.69
C ASP A 152 -0.82 -25.80 6.09
N ALA A 153 -0.52 -24.80 5.23
CA ALA A 153 -0.94 -23.42 5.41
C ALA A 153 -2.47 -23.31 5.41
N PHE A 154 -3.13 -23.84 4.38
CA PHE A 154 -4.59 -23.86 4.29
C PHE A 154 -5.24 -24.64 5.43
N ARG A 155 -4.70 -25.80 5.81
CA ARG A 155 -5.22 -26.56 6.97
C ARG A 155 -5.08 -25.79 8.27
N THR A 156 -3.99 -25.07 8.46
CA THR A 156 -3.76 -24.23 9.64
C THR A 156 -4.78 -23.10 9.70
N ILE A 157 -4.95 -22.34 8.60
CA ILE A 157 -5.93 -21.26 8.51
C ILE A 157 -7.34 -21.80 8.75
N ALA A 158 -7.73 -22.87 8.05
CA ALA A 158 -9.06 -23.48 8.19
C ALA A 158 -9.33 -23.92 9.64
N ARG A 159 -8.37 -24.58 10.30
CA ARG A 159 -8.50 -25.00 11.70
C ARG A 159 -8.85 -23.83 12.62
N HIS A 160 -8.16 -22.70 12.48
CA HIS A 160 -8.42 -21.52 13.31
C HIS A 160 -9.78 -20.89 13.00
N ILE A 161 -10.15 -20.77 11.71
CA ILE A 161 -11.46 -20.22 11.32
C ILE A 161 -12.61 -21.10 11.82
N THR A 162 -12.49 -22.44 11.72
CA THR A 162 -13.54 -23.37 12.16
C THR A 162 -13.66 -23.50 13.67
N ALA A 163 -12.64 -23.07 14.42
CA ALA A 163 -12.62 -23.14 15.88
C ALA A 163 -13.19 -21.87 16.55
N LEU A 164 -13.59 -20.86 15.76
CA LEU A 164 -14.24 -19.67 16.29
C LEU A 164 -15.63 -20.00 16.83
N ASP A 165 -15.97 -19.46 17.99
CA ASP A 165 -17.31 -19.58 18.57
C ASP A 165 -18.33 -18.72 17.80
N SER A 166 -17.85 -17.65 17.16
CA SER A 166 -18.63 -16.76 16.30
C SER A 166 -17.75 -16.21 15.16
N PRO A 167 -18.28 -16.07 13.94
CA PRO A 167 -17.58 -15.42 12.82
C PRO A 167 -17.07 -14.01 13.15
N ASP A 168 -17.75 -13.29 14.05
CA ASP A 168 -17.39 -11.92 14.45
C ASP A 168 -16.16 -11.85 15.36
N GLN A 169 -15.57 -12.98 15.74
CA GLN A 169 -14.27 -13.03 16.41
C GLN A 169 -13.08 -12.86 15.44
N ALA A 170 -13.34 -12.83 14.13
CA ALA A 170 -12.35 -12.56 13.10
C ALA A 170 -12.54 -11.18 12.46
N ALA A 171 -11.43 -10.61 11.97
CA ALA A 171 -11.42 -9.43 11.11
C ALA A 171 -10.68 -9.76 9.81
N PHE A 172 -11.29 -9.39 8.69
CA PHE A 172 -10.80 -9.67 7.34
C PHE A 172 -10.32 -8.38 6.69
N TYR A 173 -9.09 -7.98 7.01
CA TYR A 173 -8.52 -6.73 6.52
C TYR A 173 -8.17 -6.79 5.03
N THR A 174 -8.59 -5.80 4.24
CA THR A 174 -8.31 -5.73 2.80
C THR A 174 -7.44 -4.52 2.44
N SER A 175 -6.45 -4.73 1.58
CA SER A 175 -5.59 -3.67 1.04
C SER A 175 -6.20 -3.05 -0.22
N GLY A 176 -6.12 -1.72 -0.34
CA GLY A 176 -6.52 -0.98 -1.55
C GLY A 176 -5.63 -1.25 -2.77
N ARG A 177 -4.52 -1.99 -2.60
CA ARG A 177 -3.68 -2.48 -3.72
C ARG A 177 -4.19 -3.80 -4.32
N LEU A 178 -5.15 -4.45 -3.69
CA LEU A 178 -5.73 -5.69 -4.18
C LEU A 178 -6.73 -5.39 -5.30
N SER A 179 -6.69 -6.16 -6.39
CA SER A 179 -7.64 -6.04 -7.51
C SER A 179 -9.10 -6.14 -7.04
N ASN A 180 -10.01 -5.45 -7.74
CA ASN A 180 -11.46 -5.49 -7.43
C ASN A 180 -12.02 -6.93 -7.42
N GLU A 181 -11.56 -7.80 -8.32
CA GLU A 181 -12.00 -9.19 -8.43
C GLU A 181 -11.59 -10.01 -7.20
N ALA A 182 -10.33 -9.91 -6.79
CA ALA A 182 -9.84 -10.61 -5.60
C ALA A 182 -10.48 -10.04 -4.31
N SER A 183 -10.65 -8.71 -4.22
CA SER A 183 -11.37 -8.06 -3.13
C SER A 183 -12.83 -8.52 -3.07
N PHE A 184 -13.48 -8.69 -4.23
CA PHE A 184 -14.85 -9.24 -4.32
C PHE A 184 -14.92 -10.68 -3.81
N LEU A 185 -13.98 -11.56 -4.18
CA LEU A 185 -13.95 -12.93 -3.69
C LEU A 185 -13.66 -12.99 -2.18
N TYR A 186 -12.76 -12.13 -1.69
CA TYR A 186 -12.37 -12.07 -0.28
C TYR A 186 -13.52 -11.61 0.62
N GLN A 187 -14.24 -10.55 0.23
CA GLN A 187 -15.43 -10.11 0.98
C GLN A 187 -16.56 -11.15 0.95
N LEU A 188 -16.72 -11.88 -0.16
CA LEU A 188 -17.75 -12.90 -0.29
C LEU A 188 -17.44 -14.04 0.68
N PHE A 189 -16.19 -14.48 0.74
CA PHE A 189 -15.74 -15.49 1.70
C PHE A 189 -16.04 -15.09 3.16
N ALA A 190 -15.70 -13.87 3.58
CA ALA A 190 -15.99 -13.41 4.93
C ALA A 190 -17.50 -13.34 5.24
N ARG A 191 -18.32 -12.94 4.26
CA ARG A 191 -19.78 -12.87 4.40
C ARG A 191 -20.45 -14.24 4.40
N GLU A 192 -19.93 -15.20 3.64
CA GLU A 192 -20.34 -16.62 3.69
C GLU A 192 -19.98 -17.27 5.03
N LEU A 193 -18.87 -16.86 5.66
CA LEU A 193 -18.57 -17.24 7.05
C LEU A 193 -19.56 -16.64 8.04
N GLY A 194 -20.29 -15.58 7.68
CA GLY A 194 -21.34 -14.98 8.50
C GLY A 194 -20.95 -13.68 9.19
N THR A 195 -19.86 -13.01 8.79
CA THR A 195 -19.44 -11.72 9.38
C THR A 195 -19.40 -10.60 8.35
N ASN A 196 -19.52 -9.35 8.83
CA ASN A 196 -19.24 -8.14 8.07
C ASN A 196 -17.99 -7.39 8.58
N ASN A 197 -17.17 -8.02 9.43
CA ASN A 197 -15.92 -7.44 9.96
C ASN A 197 -14.83 -7.39 8.88
N LEU A 198 -14.98 -6.45 7.94
CA LEU A 198 -14.15 -6.24 6.76
C LEU A 198 -13.56 -4.82 6.77
N PRO A 199 -12.67 -4.48 7.71
CA PRO A 199 -11.97 -3.20 7.67
C PRO A 199 -11.06 -3.16 6.43
N ASP A 200 -10.88 -1.99 5.84
CA ASP A 200 -9.96 -1.80 4.74
C ASP A 200 -9.06 -0.57 4.98
N CYS A 201 -7.98 -0.44 4.21
CA CYS A 201 -7.02 0.66 4.38
C CYS A 201 -7.67 2.06 4.26
N SER A 202 -8.75 2.19 3.50
CA SER A 202 -9.48 3.44 3.32
C SER A 202 -10.27 3.87 4.55
N ASN A 203 -10.58 2.97 5.50
CA ASN A 203 -11.20 3.36 6.77
C ASN A 203 -10.35 4.40 7.52
N MET A 204 -9.03 4.23 7.51
CA MET A 204 -8.13 5.15 8.21
C MET A 204 -7.94 6.48 7.48
N CYS A 205 -8.05 6.50 6.15
CA CYS A 205 -7.69 7.67 5.33
C CYS A 205 -8.89 8.42 4.74
N HIS A 206 -9.96 7.71 4.36
CA HIS A 206 -11.07 8.25 3.57
C HIS A 206 -12.44 8.16 4.25
N GLU A 207 -12.56 7.52 5.42
CA GLU A 207 -13.87 7.40 6.09
C GLU A 207 -14.44 8.78 6.47
N GLY A 208 -13.59 9.68 6.97
CA GLY A 208 -13.98 11.05 7.30
C GLY A 208 -14.52 11.80 6.07
N SER A 209 -13.80 11.77 4.95
CA SER A 209 -14.24 12.40 3.70
C SER A 209 -15.52 11.76 3.16
N GLY A 210 -15.65 10.43 3.23
CA GLY A 210 -16.82 9.71 2.75
C GLY A 210 -18.09 10.11 3.49
N ARG A 211 -18.02 10.27 4.83
CA ARG A 211 -19.12 10.76 5.65
C ARG A 211 -19.50 12.20 5.31
N GLY A 212 -18.52 13.09 5.20
CA GLY A 212 -18.74 14.51 4.90
C GLY A 212 -19.38 14.70 3.52
N LEU A 213 -18.79 14.12 2.47
CA LEU A 213 -19.32 14.22 1.12
C LEU A 213 -20.71 13.58 0.98
N THR A 214 -20.98 12.46 1.65
CA THR A 214 -22.31 11.84 1.61
C THR A 214 -23.37 12.77 2.20
N ALA A 215 -23.06 13.45 3.31
CA ALA A 215 -23.98 14.39 3.93
C ALA A 215 -24.22 15.65 3.08
N SER A 216 -23.18 16.12 2.36
CA SER A 216 -23.26 17.33 1.54
C SER A 216 -23.80 17.11 0.13
N LEU A 217 -23.42 16.01 -0.52
CA LEU A 217 -23.59 15.76 -1.96
C LEU A 217 -24.27 14.41 -2.27
N ALA A 218 -24.67 13.64 -1.26
CA ALA A 218 -25.24 12.29 -1.41
C ALA A 218 -24.32 11.26 -2.10
N THR A 219 -23.00 11.52 -2.15
CA THR A 219 -21.97 10.60 -2.64
C THR A 219 -20.75 10.63 -1.73
N GLY A 220 -20.12 9.47 -1.49
CA GLY A 220 -18.87 9.36 -0.74
C GLY A 220 -17.61 9.28 -1.63
N LYS A 221 -17.74 9.64 -2.91
CA LYS A 221 -16.69 9.52 -3.93
C LYS A 221 -16.23 10.88 -4.42
N GLY A 222 -15.05 10.92 -5.04
CA GLY A 222 -14.57 12.10 -5.75
C GLY A 222 -15.56 12.51 -6.83
N THR A 223 -15.70 13.82 -7.05
CA THR A 223 -16.70 14.42 -7.95
C THR A 223 -16.06 15.19 -9.11
N ALA A 224 -14.74 15.07 -9.28
CA ALA A 224 -13.98 15.74 -10.31
C ALA A 224 -13.06 14.72 -10.99
N ASP A 225 -12.92 14.85 -12.30
CA ASP A 225 -12.03 14.07 -13.15
C ASP A 225 -10.85 14.95 -13.62
N LEU A 226 -9.92 14.37 -14.40
CA LEU A 226 -8.73 15.09 -14.87
C LEU A 226 -9.10 16.27 -15.78
N GLU A 227 -10.15 16.12 -16.60
CA GLU A 227 -10.61 17.16 -17.51
C GLU A 227 -11.12 18.43 -16.78
N ASP A 228 -11.61 18.30 -15.56
CA ASP A 228 -12.07 19.43 -14.75
C ASP A 228 -10.91 20.36 -14.36
N TRP A 229 -9.67 19.85 -14.34
CA TRP A 229 -8.48 20.67 -14.08
C TRP A 229 -8.22 21.68 -15.20
N GLU A 230 -8.50 21.31 -16.46
CA GLU A 230 -8.32 22.20 -17.61
C GLU A 230 -9.35 23.33 -17.63
N ALA A 231 -10.53 23.08 -17.07
CA ALA A 231 -11.61 24.05 -16.98
C ALA A 231 -11.56 24.92 -15.71
N CYS A 232 -10.68 24.62 -14.75
CA CYS A 232 -10.67 25.32 -13.47
C CYS A 232 -10.02 26.72 -13.58
N ASP A 233 -10.73 27.75 -13.08
CA ASP A 233 -10.17 29.11 -12.96
C ASP A 233 -9.30 29.29 -11.70
N ALA A 234 -9.52 28.45 -10.68
CA ALA A 234 -8.82 28.52 -9.40
C ALA A 234 -8.76 27.15 -8.70
N LEU A 235 -7.62 26.85 -8.09
CA LEU A 235 -7.37 25.63 -7.30
C LEU A 235 -7.12 25.98 -5.83
N PHE A 236 -7.86 25.33 -4.93
CA PHE A 236 -7.67 25.44 -3.47
C PHE A 236 -7.19 24.10 -2.91
N VAL A 237 -5.97 24.06 -2.37
CA VAL A 237 -5.37 22.84 -1.80
C VAL A 237 -5.37 22.93 -0.28
N LEU A 238 -6.11 22.02 0.37
CA LEU A 238 -6.33 22.02 1.81
C LEU A 238 -6.18 20.59 2.36
N GLY A 239 -5.08 20.35 3.08
CA GLY A 239 -4.88 19.21 4.00
C GLY A 239 -5.04 17.83 3.40
#